data_AF-A0A521PFQ0-F1
#
_entry.id   AF-A0A521PFQ0-F1
#
_cell.length_a   1.000
_cell.length_b   1.000
_cell.length_c   1.000
_cell.angle_alpha   90.00
_cell.angle_beta   90.00
_cell.angle_gamma   90.00
#
_symmetry.space_group_name_H-M   'P 1'
#
loop_
_entity.id
_entity.type
_entity.pdbx_description
1 polymer ?
#
loop_
_entity_poly.entity_id
_entity_poly.type
_entity_poly.pdbx_seq_one_letter_code
_entity_poly.pdbx_strand_id
1 'polypeptide(L)'
;MASTPASAQKASRLSATAALVASAAADIPRFTPNEAWSTLGASARACQPGMGRDAMKGFALAAALALSAAPALAQPAREHRQMVAELGGTYLGPQADYVQRIGERMAQAAGLRQSCVFTVVNSEVVNAFTAPPGCYVYVTRGLLGIVNSEAELAAVLGHELGHVAANHALRQQNTETMGSLAAALVGVATKSDIAGKVAGRVAKLGALGYSRSQEYEADSLALGYLPAAGYAPEGLTRVLDDLQREGAFTAREAGKPEGNAAPWASTHPLTSDRIRRAAAQAATSPAWDGLTLDQQGYLTAIDGLPYGDDGVQGFVRGGSYIHPQLGIRFDAPRGFQMSNEPEAVKIVGAGGALAEFAGGRATATQLDGYAREVLKGVVRNGRYEPGQAERTKINGLEAVVLPARAFSGGRPVDLTVVAYSLGGDEAYSFIAMTPAGQAGLFDPMFDSFRRLSDREADGASSRRIAVIEVRPGDTAESLAARMAPDSDRIGRFRMLNALDPGEALRPGARVKLVVEGRH
;
A
#
# COMPACT_ATOMS: atom_id res chain seq x y z
N MET A 1 -18.88 -58.46 42.26
CA MET A 1 -17.63 -58.69 41.51
C MET A 1 -17.01 -57.34 41.22
N ALA A 2 -15.87 -57.07 41.86
CA ALA A 2 -15.21 -55.78 41.88
C ALA A 2 -14.53 -55.47 40.53
N SER A 3 -14.84 -54.30 39.96
CA SER A 3 -14.03 -53.70 38.90
C SER A 3 -12.69 -53.28 39.50
N THR A 4 -11.61 -53.69 38.85
CA THR A 4 -10.23 -53.47 39.32
C THR A 4 -9.79 -52.01 39.17
N PRO A 5 -8.80 -51.53 39.96
CA PRO A 5 -8.33 -50.13 39.96
C PRO A 5 -7.72 -49.66 38.63
N ALA A 6 -7.45 -50.58 37.70
CA ALA A 6 -6.78 -50.31 36.43
C ALA A 6 -7.70 -49.66 35.37
N SER A 7 -9.03 -49.84 35.45
CA SER A 7 -9.96 -49.25 34.47
C SER A 7 -10.22 -47.76 34.73
N ALA A 8 -10.26 -47.34 36.00
CA ALA A 8 -10.39 -45.94 36.39
C ALA A 8 -9.14 -45.12 36.05
N GLN A 9 -7.93 -45.70 36.20
CA GLN A 9 -6.68 -45.04 35.81
C GLN A 9 -6.55 -44.84 34.29
N LYS A 10 -7.05 -45.79 33.48
CA LYS A 10 -7.03 -45.72 32.01
C LYS A 10 -8.00 -44.67 31.45
N ALA A 11 -9.19 -44.55 32.05
CA ALA A 11 -10.17 -43.52 31.69
C ALA A 11 -9.70 -42.10 32.09
N SER A 12 -9.03 -41.94 33.24
CA SER A 12 -8.49 -40.63 33.65
C SER A 12 -7.33 -40.15 32.75
N ARG A 13 -6.50 -41.06 32.22
CA ARG A 13 -5.42 -40.72 31.28
C ARG A 13 -5.94 -40.34 29.90
N LEU A 14 -6.97 -41.01 29.38
CA LEU A 14 -7.61 -40.63 28.11
C LEU A 14 -8.31 -39.26 28.19
N SER A 15 -8.92 -38.95 29.33
CA SER A 15 -9.52 -37.64 29.60
C SER A 15 -8.46 -36.52 29.70
N ALA A 16 -7.32 -36.79 30.35
CA ALA A 16 -6.21 -35.83 30.45
C ALA A 16 -5.54 -35.55 29.08
N THR A 17 -5.37 -36.57 28.22
CA THR A 17 -4.82 -36.39 26.87
C THR A 17 -5.79 -35.64 25.95
N ALA A 18 -7.10 -35.90 26.05
CA ALA A 18 -8.12 -35.15 25.30
C ALA A 18 -8.22 -33.69 25.77
N ALA A 19 -8.07 -33.43 27.07
CA ALA A 19 -8.02 -32.08 27.63
C ALA A 19 -6.73 -31.33 27.21
N LEU A 20 -5.58 -32.00 27.12
CA LEU A 20 -4.35 -31.41 26.59
C LEU A 20 -4.44 -31.07 25.10
N VAL A 21 -5.09 -31.93 24.30
CA VAL A 21 -5.29 -31.68 22.86
C VAL A 21 -6.31 -30.56 22.62
N ALA A 22 -7.36 -30.46 23.44
CA ALA A 22 -8.32 -29.35 23.40
C ALA A 22 -7.70 -28.02 23.86
N SER A 23 -6.82 -28.05 24.88
CA SER A 23 -6.02 -26.89 25.31
C SER A 23 -5.02 -26.46 24.23
N ALA A 24 -4.32 -27.40 23.59
CA ALA A 24 -3.41 -27.11 22.49
C ALA A 24 -4.13 -26.56 21.24
N ALA A 25 -5.40 -26.94 21.02
CA ALA A 25 -6.23 -26.42 19.96
C ALA A 25 -6.80 -25.01 20.23
N ALA A 26 -6.96 -24.63 21.50
CA ALA A 26 -7.44 -23.32 21.92
C ALA A 26 -6.35 -22.24 21.91
N ASP A 27 -5.06 -22.62 21.99
CA ASP A 27 -3.90 -21.72 22.02
C ASP A 27 -3.18 -21.58 20.66
N ILE A 28 -3.76 -22.09 19.56
CA ILE A 28 -3.16 -22.09 18.20
C ILE A 28 -2.76 -20.72 17.63
N PRO A 29 -3.38 -19.55 17.95
CA PRO A 29 -2.91 -18.29 17.36
C PRO A 29 -1.54 -17.83 17.89
N ARG A 30 -0.91 -18.55 18.84
CA ARG A 30 0.33 -18.12 19.49
C ARG A 30 1.62 -18.73 18.95
N PHE A 31 1.57 -19.65 17.99
CA PHE A 31 2.78 -20.34 17.54
C PHE A 31 3.43 -19.72 16.31
N THR A 32 4.71 -19.42 16.42
CA THR A 32 5.57 -19.15 15.26
C THR A 32 5.79 -20.45 14.45
N PRO A 33 6.14 -20.38 13.14
CA PRO A 33 6.35 -21.58 12.33
C PRO A 33 7.34 -22.58 12.95
N ASN A 34 8.35 -22.11 13.69
CA ASN A 34 9.34 -22.97 14.35
C ASN A 34 8.77 -23.77 15.53
N GLU A 35 7.74 -23.28 16.21
CA GLU A 35 7.12 -23.96 17.35
C GLU A 35 6.07 -24.99 16.92
N ALA A 36 5.48 -24.80 15.74
CA ALA A 36 4.63 -25.82 15.11
C ALA A 36 5.44 -27.07 14.69
N TRP A 37 6.70 -26.91 14.27
CA TRP A 37 7.58 -28.04 13.95
C TRP A 37 8.08 -28.80 15.18
N SER A 38 8.31 -28.11 16.31
CA SER A 38 8.75 -28.76 17.56
C SER A 38 7.63 -29.58 18.21
N THR A 39 6.38 -29.13 18.14
CA THR A 39 5.19 -29.88 18.58
C THR A 39 4.90 -31.11 17.71
N LEU A 40 5.11 -31.02 16.38
CA LEU A 40 5.08 -32.19 15.48
C LEU A 40 6.22 -33.18 15.76
N GLY A 41 7.44 -32.68 16.04
CA GLY A 41 8.60 -33.49 16.41
C GLY A 41 8.45 -34.22 17.75
N ALA A 42 7.76 -33.61 18.72
CA ALA A 42 7.40 -34.24 19.99
C ALA A 42 6.32 -35.33 19.82
N SER A 43 5.39 -35.13 18.88
CA SER A 43 4.33 -36.08 18.55
C SER A 43 4.85 -37.34 17.85
N ALA A 44 5.87 -37.20 16.99
CA ALA A 44 6.49 -38.33 16.30
C ALA A 44 7.28 -39.27 17.25
N ARG A 45 7.76 -38.77 18.39
CA ARG A 45 8.44 -39.59 19.42
C ARG A 45 7.48 -40.45 20.26
N ALA A 46 6.17 -40.26 20.13
CA ALA A 46 5.16 -41.04 20.86
C ALA A 46 4.75 -42.35 20.15
N CYS A 47 5.22 -42.60 18.92
CA CYS A 47 5.00 -43.88 18.23
C CYS A 47 5.89 -44.98 18.81
N GLN A 48 5.42 -45.65 19.86
CA GLN A 48 6.03 -46.89 20.34
C GLN A 48 5.49 -48.12 19.57
N PRO A 49 6.31 -49.15 19.32
CA PRO A 49 5.83 -50.41 18.78
C PRO A 49 4.85 -51.06 19.77
N GLY A 50 3.56 -51.12 19.40
CA GLY A 50 2.47 -51.63 20.26
C GLY A 50 1.19 -50.78 20.27
N MET A 51 1.14 -49.65 19.55
CA MET A 51 -0.09 -48.86 19.42
C MET A 51 -1.22 -49.66 18.76
N GLY A 52 -2.34 -49.81 19.47
CA GLY A 52 -3.56 -50.43 18.94
C GLY A 52 -4.09 -49.69 17.72
N ARG A 53 -4.78 -50.41 16.82
CA ARG A 53 -5.28 -49.89 15.52
C ARG A 53 -6.05 -48.57 15.63
N ASP A 54 -6.79 -48.34 16.71
CA ASP A 54 -7.58 -47.12 16.90
C ASP A 54 -6.72 -45.91 17.29
N ALA A 55 -5.62 -46.11 18.03
CA ALA A 55 -4.66 -45.06 18.34
C ALA A 55 -3.86 -44.64 17.09
N MET A 56 -3.52 -45.59 16.22
CA MET A 56 -2.91 -45.30 14.91
C MET A 56 -3.85 -44.51 14.00
N LYS A 57 -5.15 -44.84 13.98
CA LYS A 57 -6.15 -44.08 13.22
C LYS A 57 -6.30 -42.65 13.75
N GLY A 58 -6.32 -42.47 15.08
CA GLY A 58 -6.39 -41.14 15.70
C GLY A 58 -5.17 -40.27 15.36
N PHE A 59 -3.97 -40.84 15.39
CA PHE A 59 -2.73 -40.13 15.03
C PHE A 59 -2.68 -39.79 13.54
N ALA A 60 -3.04 -40.74 12.67
CA ALA A 60 -3.10 -40.51 11.22
C ALA A 60 -4.13 -39.44 10.85
N LEU A 61 -5.27 -39.41 11.54
CA LEU A 61 -6.28 -38.38 11.35
C LEU A 61 -5.78 -37.00 11.82
N ALA A 62 -5.15 -36.92 12.99
CA ALA A 62 -4.57 -35.66 13.49
C ALA A 62 -3.45 -35.14 12.60
N ALA A 63 -2.57 -36.02 12.10
CA ALA A 63 -1.53 -35.67 11.14
C ALA A 63 -2.10 -35.22 9.80
N ALA A 64 -3.14 -35.89 9.29
CA ALA A 64 -3.82 -35.51 8.05
C ALA A 64 -4.56 -34.17 8.19
N LEU A 65 -5.18 -33.89 9.35
CA LEU A 65 -5.77 -32.58 9.65
C LEU A 65 -4.70 -31.48 9.76
N ALA A 66 -3.56 -31.76 10.40
CA ALA A 66 -2.44 -30.81 10.49
C ALA A 66 -1.82 -30.51 9.12
N LEU A 67 -1.60 -31.54 8.28
CA LEU A 67 -1.08 -31.37 6.91
C LEU A 67 -2.06 -30.66 5.98
N SER A 68 -3.37 -30.84 6.18
CA SER A 68 -4.40 -30.16 5.37
C SER A 68 -4.69 -28.73 5.86
N ALA A 69 -4.46 -28.42 7.14
CA ALA A 69 -4.59 -27.07 7.70
C ALA A 69 -3.36 -26.17 7.43
N ALA A 70 -2.16 -26.73 7.34
CA ALA A 70 -0.92 -25.96 7.15
C ALA A 70 -0.91 -25.07 5.87
N PRO A 71 -1.39 -25.53 4.69
CA PRO A 71 -1.49 -24.68 3.50
C PRO A 71 -2.44 -23.48 3.67
N ALA A 72 -3.55 -23.69 4.40
CA ALA A 72 -4.57 -22.68 4.68
C ALA A 72 -4.10 -21.64 5.71
N LEU A 73 -3.31 -22.05 6.71
CA LEU A 73 -2.68 -21.14 7.68
C LEU A 73 -1.52 -20.33 7.06
N ALA A 74 -0.81 -20.90 6.08
CA ALA A 74 0.30 -20.24 5.40
C ALA A 74 -0.14 -19.29 4.27
N GLN A 75 -1.39 -19.37 3.81
CA GLN A 75 -1.94 -18.51 2.75
C GLN A 75 -2.01 -17.03 3.14
N PRO A 76 -2.64 -16.63 4.28
CA PRO A 76 -2.68 -15.23 4.70
C PRO A 76 -1.28 -14.60 4.81
N ALA A 77 -0.29 -15.34 5.33
CA ALA A 77 1.08 -14.85 5.46
C ALA A 77 1.81 -14.71 4.10
N ARG A 78 1.43 -15.49 3.08
CA ARG A 78 1.94 -15.30 1.71
C ARG A 78 1.29 -14.09 1.05
N GLU A 79 -0.03 -13.96 1.17
CA GLU A 79 -0.80 -12.86 0.59
C GLU A 79 -0.42 -11.51 1.22
N HIS A 80 -0.20 -11.49 2.54
CA HIS A 80 0.36 -10.34 3.25
C HIS A 80 1.71 -9.91 2.66
N ARG A 81 2.66 -10.85 2.49
CA ARG A 81 3.98 -10.56 1.92
C ARG A 81 3.90 -10.03 0.49
N GLN A 82 3.01 -10.59 -0.33
CA GLN A 82 2.81 -10.12 -1.70
C GLN A 82 2.24 -8.70 -1.71
N MET A 83 1.21 -8.44 -0.91
CA MET A 83 0.57 -7.12 -0.83
C MET A 83 1.53 -6.04 -0.32
N VAL A 84 2.32 -6.35 0.71
CA VAL A 84 3.37 -5.46 1.21
C VAL A 84 4.39 -5.16 0.10
N ALA A 85 4.83 -6.18 -0.64
CA ALA A 85 5.77 -5.98 -1.74
C ALA A 85 5.19 -5.10 -2.85
N GLU A 86 3.91 -5.27 -3.20
CA GLU A 86 3.22 -4.45 -4.20
C GLU A 86 3.07 -2.99 -3.74
N LEU A 87 2.98 -2.73 -2.43
CA LEU A 87 2.78 -1.39 -1.84
C LEU A 87 4.07 -0.69 -1.39
N GLY A 88 5.21 -0.99 -2.02
CA GLY A 88 6.49 -0.33 -1.71
C GLY A 88 7.29 -0.97 -0.58
N GLY A 89 6.82 -2.09 -0.02
CA GLY A 89 7.47 -2.78 1.10
C GLY A 89 7.03 -2.28 2.48
N THR A 90 7.52 -2.92 3.53
CA THR A 90 7.26 -2.49 4.91
C THR A 90 8.10 -1.26 5.23
N TYR A 91 7.47 -0.22 5.79
CA TYR A 91 8.16 0.89 6.41
C TYR A 91 8.58 0.52 7.84
N LEU A 92 9.88 0.63 8.13
CA LEU A 92 10.48 0.20 9.41
C LEU A 92 10.94 1.37 10.31
N GLY A 93 10.50 2.60 10.03
CA GLY A 93 10.83 3.75 10.88
C GLY A 93 10.05 3.77 12.21
N PRO A 94 10.41 4.66 13.15
CA PRO A 94 9.81 4.69 14.49
C PRO A 94 8.29 4.94 14.50
N GLN A 95 7.75 5.53 13.44
CA GLN A 95 6.30 5.72 13.27
C GLN A 95 5.56 4.39 13.12
N ALA A 96 6.20 3.33 12.59
CA ALA A 96 5.57 2.01 12.49
C ALA A 96 5.24 1.43 13.87
N ASP A 97 6.16 1.55 14.84
CA ASP A 97 5.93 1.12 16.22
C ASP A 97 4.81 1.94 16.88
N TYR A 98 4.70 3.23 16.54
CA TYR A 98 3.64 4.10 17.04
C TYR A 98 2.26 3.67 16.49
N VAL A 99 2.15 3.41 15.18
CA VAL A 99 0.93 2.84 14.57
C VAL A 99 0.57 1.50 15.21
N GLN A 100 1.54 0.61 15.41
CA GLN A 100 1.31 -0.70 16.05
C GLN A 100 0.69 -0.55 17.43
N ARG A 101 1.23 0.34 18.29
CA ARG A 101 0.70 0.58 19.65
C ARG A 101 -0.74 1.10 19.64
N ILE A 102 -1.05 2.04 18.75
CA ILE A 102 -2.42 2.59 18.63
C ILE A 102 -3.35 1.51 18.10
N GLY A 103 -2.92 0.78 17.07
CA GLY A 103 -3.67 -0.32 16.47
C GLY A 103 -4.02 -1.41 17.47
N GLU A 104 -3.08 -1.84 18.30
CA GLU A 104 -3.32 -2.82 19.37
C GLU A 104 -4.32 -2.30 20.41
N ARG A 105 -4.24 -1.02 20.79
CA ARG A 105 -5.20 -0.38 21.70
C ARG A 105 -6.60 -0.36 21.09
N MET A 106 -6.72 -0.02 19.81
CA MET A 106 -7.99 -0.02 19.08
C MET A 106 -8.56 -1.43 18.89
N ALA A 107 -7.72 -2.41 18.55
CA ALA A 107 -8.13 -3.81 18.44
C ALA A 107 -8.65 -4.37 19.77
N GLN A 108 -8.04 -3.95 20.88
CA GLN A 108 -8.57 -4.24 22.22
C GLN A 108 -9.96 -3.65 22.42
N ALA A 109 -10.17 -2.37 22.09
CA ALA A 109 -11.47 -1.73 22.21
C ALA A 109 -12.54 -2.36 21.30
N ALA A 110 -12.13 -2.85 20.13
CA ALA A 110 -12.99 -3.57 19.19
C ALA A 110 -13.30 -5.03 19.59
N GLY A 111 -12.68 -5.54 20.66
CA GLY A 111 -12.85 -6.94 21.08
C GLY A 111 -12.13 -7.96 20.17
N LEU A 112 -11.17 -7.51 19.37
CA LEU A 112 -10.43 -8.30 18.38
C LEU A 112 -9.02 -8.72 18.87
N ARG A 113 -8.81 -8.79 20.19
CA ARG A 113 -7.46 -9.00 20.79
C ARG A 113 -6.78 -10.26 20.24
N GLN A 114 -5.49 -10.12 19.94
CA GLN A 114 -4.55 -11.15 19.43
C GLN A 114 -4.80 -11.66 18.00
N SER A 115 -5.67 -11.03 17.22
CA SER A 115 -5.96 -11.46 15.83
C SER A 115 -5.42 -10.53 14.74
N CYS A 116 -4.97 -9.32 15.11
CA CYS A 116 -4.65 -8.26 14.16
C CYS A 116 -3.15 -7.97 14.02
N VAL A 117 -2.70 -7.77 12.78
CA VAL A 117 -1.36 -7.34 12.41
C VAL A 117 -1.47 -5.98 11.76
N PHE A 118 -0.81 -4.97 12.33
CA PHE A 118 -0.76 -3.62 11.75
C PHE A 118 0.56 -3.47 10.99
N THR A 119 0.49 -2.95 9.77
CA THR A 119 1.68 -2.78 8.93
C THR A 119 1.67 -1.42 8.28
N VAL A 120 2.71 -0.64 8.54
CA VAL A 120 2.95 0.57 7.77
C VAL A 120 3.64 0.19 6.46
N VAL A 121 3.02 0.51 5.34
CA VAL A 121 3.59 0.27 4.01
C VAL A 121 4.25 1.55 3.48
N ASN A 122 5.36 1.38 2.79
CA ASN A 122 6.18 2.48 2.29
C ASN A 122 5.61 3.02 0.96
N SER A 123 4.40 3.55 1.05
CA SER A 123 3.68 4.17 -0.07
C SER A 123 3.33 5.62 0.27
N GLU A 124 3.55 6.52 -0.68
CA GLU A 124 3.14 7.93 -0.59
C GLU A 124 1.64 8.13 -0.78
N VAL A 125 0.95 7.14 -1.36
CA VAL A 125 -0.49 7.17 -1.59
C VAL A 125 -1.20 7.27 -0.25
N VAL A 126 -2.11 8.22 -0.09
CA VAL A 126 -2.90 8.37 1.15
C VAL A 126 -3.93 7.26 1.19
N ASN A 127 -3.76 6.26 2.07
CA ASN A 127 -4.76 5.24 2.34
C ASN A 127 -4.53 4.43 3.64
N ALA A 128 -5.58 3.75 4.09
CA ALA A 128 -5.53 2.60 4.98
C ALA A 128 -6.57 1.59 4.52
N PHE A 129 -6.35 0.30 4.80
CA PHE A 129 -7.32 -0.73 4.44
C PHE A 129 -7.06 -2.02 5.22
N THR A 130 -8.03 -2.93 5.19
CA THR A 130 -7.87 -4.30 5.69
C THR A 130 -7.87 -5.33 4.57
N ALA A 131 -7.07 -6.39 4.73
CA ALA A 131 -7.06 -7.52 3.79
C ALA A 131 -7.45 -8.84 4.47
N PRO A 132 -8.46 -9.56 3.93
CA PRO A 132 -8.71 -10.95 4.27
C PRO A 132 -7.65 -11.89 3.66
N PRO A 133 -7.44 -13.10 4.21
CA PRO A 133 -8.05 -13.65 5.42
C PRO A 133 -7.31 -13.19 6.70
N GLY A 134 -8.06 -13.00 7.79
CA GLY A 134 -7.53 -12.51 9.06
C GLY A 134 -7.72 -11.00 9.27
N CYS A 135 -7.03 -10.42 10.24
CA CYS A 135 -7.08 -8.99 10.54
C CYS A 135 -5.74 -8.33 10.22
N TYR A 136 -5.37 -8.28 8.94
CA TYR A 136 -4.22 -7.51 8.49
C TYR A 136 -4.69 -6.10 8.15
N VAL A 137 -4.17 -5.11 8.88
CA VAL A 137 -4.49 -3.69 8.71
C VAL A 137 -3.25 -2.99 8.16
N TYR A 138 -3.40 -2.34 7.01
CA TYR A 138 -2.33 -1.62 6.34
C TYR A 138 -2.57 -0.13 6.44
N VAL A 139 -1.53 0.62 6.76
CA VAL A 139 -1.55 2.08 6.78
C VAL A 139 -0.41 2.57 5.90
N THR A 140 -0.68 3.48 4.97
CA THR A 140 0.38 4.03 4.15
C THR A 140 1.12 5.16 4.86
N ARG A 141 2.38 5.38 4.49
CA ARG A 141 3.14 6.56 4.91
C ARG A 141 2.46 7.86 4.46
N GLY A 142 1.83 7.87 3.30
CA GLY A 142 0.99 8.97 2.83
C GLY A 142 -0.07 9.39 3.84
N LEU A 143 -0.83 8.43 4.38
CA LEU A 143 -1.87 8.72 5.38
C LEU A 143 -1.29 9.30 6.68
N LEU A 144 -0.16 8.78 7.14
CA LEU A 144 0.53 9.32 8.31
C LEU A 144 1.02 10.77 8.10
N GLY A 145 1.22 11.19 6.86
CA GLY A 145 1.57 12.58 6.55
C GLY A 145 0.40 13.56 6.68
N ILE A 146 -0.84 13.11 6.42
CA ILE A 146 -2.01 14.01 6.36
C ILE A 146 -2.72 14.15 7.70
N VAL A 147 -2.77 13.09 8.52
CA VAL A 147 -3.41 13.09 9.84
C VAL A 147 -2.74 14.09 10.78
N ASN A 148 -3.51 14.67 11.72
CA ASN A 148 -3.07 15.74 12.61
C ASN A 148 -3.15 15.40 14.10
N SER A 149 -3.68 14.23 14.49
CA SER A 149 -3.77 13.83 15.91
C SER A 149 -3.79 12.31 16.14
N GLU A 150 -3.46 11.86 17.36
CA GLU A 150 -3.47 10.42 17.72
C GLU A 150 -4.89 9.85 17.59
N ALA A 151 -5.90 10.63 17.98
CA ALA A 151 -7.30 10.23 17.86
C ALA A 151 -7.79 10.12 16.41
N GLU A 152 -7.30 10.95 15.48
CA GLU A 152 -7.59 10.81 14.05
C GLU A 152 -6.99 9.51 13.47
N LEU A 153 -5.72 9.19 13.80
CA LEU A 153 -5.11 7.92 13.41
C LEU A 153 -5.86 6.74 14.03
N ALA A 154 -6.23 6.85 15.31
CA ALA A 154 -7.05 5.86 15.99
C ALA A 154 -8.42 5.70 15.34
N ALA A 155 -9.02 6.77 14.82
CA ALA A 155 -10.31 6.73 14.13
C ALA A 155 -10.22 5.97 12.80
N VAL A 156 -9.17 6.19 12.02
CA VAL A 156 -8.87 5.39 10.82
C VAL A 156 -8.74 3.91 11.18
N LEU A 157 -7.90 3.58 12.15
CA LEU A 157 -7.67 2.20 12.56
C LEU A 157 -8.96 1.56 13.12
N GLY A 158 -9.76 2.33 13.87
CA GLY A 158 -11.06 1.90 14.37
C GLY A 158 -12.07 1.64 13.26
N HIS A 159 -12.09 2.45 12.21
CA HIS A 159 -12.92 2.26 11.02
C HIS A 159 -12.54 0.96 10.29
N GLU A 160 -11.24 0.74 10.07
CA GLU A 160 -10.72 -0.52 9.49
C GLU A 160 -11.10 -1.75 10.31
N LEU A 161 -10.96 -1.67 11.65
CA LEU A 161 -11.40 -2.73 12.55
C LEU A 161 -12.92 -2.92 12.53
N GLY A 162 -13.70 -1.86 12.27
CA GLY A 162 -15.13 -1.93 12.03
C GLY A 162 -15.48 -2.80 10.82
N HIS A 163 -14.74 -2.67 9.71
CA HIS A 163 -14.90 -3.55 8.55
C HIS A 163 -14.61 -5.01 8.88
N VAL A 164 -13.58 -5.27 9.69
CA VAL A 164 -13.22 -6.62 10.15
C VAL A 164 -14.31 -7.20 11.06
N ALA A 165 -14.72 -6.46 12.08
CA ALA A 165 -15.74 -6.87 13.04
C ALA A 165 -17.09 -7.18 12.36
N ALA A 166 -17.48 -6.36 11.38
CA ALA A 166 -18.71 -6.54 10.61
C ALA A 166 -18.57 -7.56 9.46
N ASN A 167 -17.38 -8.15 9.25
CA ASN A 167 -17.08 -9.09 8.17
C ASN A 167 -17.40 -8.54 6.77
N HIS A 168 -17.18 -7.23 6.54
CA HIS A 168 -17.60 -6.56 5.31
C HIS A 168 -16.95 -7.17 4.06
N ALA A 169 -15.65 -7.47 4.12
CA ALA A 169 -14.93 -8.06 2.98
C ALA A 169 -15.43 -9.48 2.63
N LEU A 170 -15.83 -10.30 3.62
CA LEU A 170 -16.41 -11.63 3.39
C LEU A 170 -17.83 -11.52 2.78
N ARG A 171 -18.62 -10.53 3.22
CA ARG A 171 -19.97 -10.28 2.68
C ARG A 171 -19.96 -9.76 1.25
N GLN A 172 -18.86 -9.18 0.80
CA GLN A 172 -18.75 -8.58 -0.54
C GLN A 172 -18.61 -9.61 -1.68
N GLN A 173 -18.52 -10.92 -1.39
CA GLN A 173 -18.46 -12.03 -2.36
C GLN A 173 -17.46 -11.85 -3.53
N ASN A 174 -16.46 -10.97 -3.38
CA ASN A 174 -15.43 -10.75 -4.39
C ASN A 174 -14.14 -11.44 -3.96
N THR A 175 -13.95 -12.68 -4.42
CA THR A 175 -12.75 -13.50 -4.19
C THR A 175 -11.50 -12.98 -4.93
N GLU A 176 -11.62 -11.93 -5.76
CA GLU A 176 -10.51 -11.32 -6.51
C GLU A 176 -9.96 -10.01 -5.89
N THR A 177 -10.27 -9.73 -4.62
CA THR A 177 -10.11 -8.42 -3.97
C THR A 177 -8.68 -7.97 -3.71
N MET A 178 -7.77 -8.85 -3.28
CA MET A 178 -6.45 -8.41 -2.80
C MET A 178 -5.55 -7.83 -3.89
N GLY A 179 -5.31 -8.59 -4.97
CA GLY A 179 -4.44 -8.14 -6.07
C GLY A 179 -5.04 -6.99 -6.88
N SER A 180 -6.37 -6.83 -6.86
CA SER A 180 -7.03 -5.72 -7.52
C SER A 180 -7.05 -4.45 -6.67
N LEU A 181 -7.08 -4.57 -5.34
CA LEU A 181 -6.90 -3.47 -4.39
C LEU A 181 -5.47 -2.92 -4.43
N ALA A 182 -4.45 -3.78 -4.31
CA ALA A 182 -3.06 -3.34 -4.44
C ALA A 182 -2.81 -2.70 -5.82
N ALA A 183 -3.36 -3.27 -6.90
CA ALA A 183 -3.30 -2.65 -8.21
C ALA A 183 -4.03 -1.31 -8.31
N ALA A 184 -5.15 -1.12 -7.58
CA ALA A 184 -5.87 0.14 -7.50
C ALA A 184 -5.03 1.24 -6.86
N LEU A 185 -4.38 0.91 -5.74
CA LEU A 185 -3.65 1.86 -4.92
C LEU A 185 -2.38 2.33 -5.59
N VAL A 186 -1.72 1.42 -6.30
CA VAL A 186 -0.46 1.73 -6.99
C VAL A 186 -0.71 2.19 -8.44
N GLY A 187 -1.96 2.14 -8.94
CA GLY A 187 -2.29 2.55 -10.32
C GLY A 187 -1.83 1.53 -11.38
N VAL A 188 -1.61 0.28 -10.97
CA VAL A 188 -1.00 -0.79 -11.74
C VAL A 188 -1.88 -1.21 -12.92
N ALA A 189 -1.36 -1.01 -14.13
CA ALA A 189 -1.41 -2.04 -15.17
C ALA A 189 -0.49 -3.18 -14.71
N THR A 190 -1.00 -4.40 -14.51
CA THR A 190 -0.12 -5.53 -14.12
C THR A 190 0.83 -5.80 -15.28
N LYS A 191 2.02 -6.37 -15.02
CA LYS A 191 3.03 -6.79 -16.02
C LYS A 191 2.48 -7.63 -17.20
N SER A 192 1.23 -8.04 -17.13
CA SER A 192 0.53 -8.92 -18.06
C SER A 192 -0.45 -8.21 -19.00
N ASP A 193 -0.67 -6.89 -18.93
CA ASP A 193 -1.93 -6.34 -19.46
C ASP A 193 -1.84 -5.03 -20.26
N ILE A 194 -0.67 -4.68 -20.79
CA ILE A 194 -0.57 -3.60 -21.79
C ILE A 194 -1.49 -3.92 -23.00
N ALA A 195 -1.66 -5.19 -23.36
CA ALA A 195 -2.47 -5.61 -24.51
C ALA A 195 -3.95 -6.01 -24.21
N GLY A 196 -4.47 -5.86 -22.98
CA GLY A 196 -5.67 -6.59 -22.57
C GLY A 196 -6.88 -5.82 -22.05
N LYS A 197 -6.80 -5.08 -20.93
CA LYS A 197 -8.03 -4.67 -20.21
C LYS A 197 -7.96 -3.33 -19.47
N VAL A 198 -7.67 -2.24 -20.15
CA VAL A 198 -7.75 -0.90 -19.51
C VAL A 198 -9.21 -0.51 -19.20
N ALA A 199 -10.16 -0.78 -20.12
CA ALA A 199 -11.56 -0.38 -19.95
C ALA A 199 -12.33 -1.17 -18.86
N GLY A 200 -11.97 -2.44 -18.62
CA GLY A 200 -12.60 -3.27 -17.58
C GLY A 200 -12.10 -3.00 -16.16
N ARG A 201 -10.96 -2.31 -16.00
CA ARG A 201 -10.32 -2.08 -14.70
C ARG A 201 -11.00 -0.96 -13.92
N VAL A 202 -11.33 0.18 -14.54
CA VAL A 202 -12.03 1.29 -13.86
C VAL A 202 -13.38 0.83 -13.30
N ALA A 203 -14.12 -0.01 -14.03
CA ALA A 203 -15.36 -0.61 -13.55
C ALA A 203 -15.14 -1.60 -12.39
N LYS A 204 -14.01 -2.31 -12.38
CA LYS A 204 -13.64 -3.26 -11.31
C LYS A 204 -13.16 -2.56 -10.04
N LEU A 205 -12.51 -1.41 -10.15
CA LEU A 205 -12.14 -0.56 -9.01
C LEU A 205 -13.37 -0.09 -8.22
N GLY A 206 -14.41 0.35 -8.93
CA GLY A 206 -15.70 0.71 -8.31
C GLY A 206 -16.45 -0.48 -7.68
N ALA A 207 -16.10 -1.72 -8.03
CA ALA A 207 -16.66 -2.95 -7.46
C ALA A 207 -15.92 -3.44 -6.19
N LEU A 208 -14.78 -2.84 -5.86
CA LEU A 208 -13.99 -3.16 -4.66
C LEU A 208 -14.33 -2.26 -3.47
N GLY A 209 -14.83 -1.05 -3.72
CA GLY A 209 -15.22 -0.12 -2.66
C GLY A 209 -16.38 -0.65 -1.82
N TYR A 210 -16.38 -0.33 -0.53
CA TYR A 210 -17.49 -0.67 0.36
C TYR A 210 -18.74 0.15 0.02
N SER A 211 -19.91 -0.46 0.21
CA SER A 211 -21.19 0.23 0.07
C SER A 211 -21.36 1.32 1.14
N ARG A 212 -22.18 2.34 0.86
CA ARG A 212 -22.47 3.41 1.83
C ARG A 212 -22.95 2.87 3.18
N SER A 213 -23.76 1.81 3.20
CA SER A 213 -24.23 1.20 4.44
C SER A 213 -23.11 0.55 5.25
N GLN A 214 -22.14 -0.08 4.58
CA GLN A 214 -20.96 -0.65 5.24
C GLN A 214 -20.07 0.44 5.82
N GLU A 215 -19.87 1.54 5.09
CA GLU A 215 -19.14 2.71 5.60
C GLU A 215 -19.82 3.30 6.84
N TYR A 216 -21.15 3.45 6.82
CA TYR A 216 -21.90 3.95 7.98
C TYR A 216 -21.83 3.03 9.19
N GLU A 217 -21.82 1.71 8.97
CA GLU A 217 -21.65 0.71 10.03
C GLU A 217 -20.23 0.77 10.61
N ALA A 218 -19.20 0.83 9.76
CA ALA A 218 -17.81 0.97 10.19
C ALA A 218 -17.56 2.28 10.95
N ASP A 219 -18.10 3.41 10.49
CA ASP A 219 -18.05 4.70 11.19
C ASP A 219 -18.72 4.62 12.57
N SER A 220 -19.89 3.99 12.65
CA SER A 220 -20.62 3.83 13.92
C SER A 220 -19.87 2.95 14.92
N LEU A 221 -19.22 1.88 14.43
CA LEU A 221 -18.38 1.01 15.24
C LEU A 221 -17.13 1.74 15.73
N ALA A 222 -16.44 2.48 14.85
CA ALA A 222 -15.27 3.28 15.21
C ALA A 222 -15.57 4.30 16.31
N LEU A 223 -16.73 4.97 16.26
CA LEU A 223 -17.18 5.89 17.30
C LEU A 223 -17.47 5.21 18.64
N GLY A 224 -17.81 3.92 18.65
CA GLY A 224 -17.88 3.11 19.86
C GLY A 224 -16.50 2.72 20.40
N TYR A 225 -15.54 2.45 19.52
CA TYR A 225 -14.19 2.02 19.89
C TYR A 225 -13.32 3.16 20.42
N LEU A 226 -13.45 4.37 19.87
CA LEU A 226 -12.62 5.52 20.21
C LEU A 226 -12.64 5.85 21.71
N PRO A 227 -13.80 6.11 22.35
CA PRO A 227 -13.85 6.33 23.80
C PRO A 227 -13.34 5.15 24.63
N ALA A 228 -13.65 3.93 24.21
CA ALA A 228 -13.19 2.71 24.89
C ALA A 228 -11.66 2.53 24.83
N ALA A 229 -11.01 3.14 23.83
CA ALA A 229 -9.56 3.22 23.69
C ALA A 229 -8.95 4.51 24.29
N GLY A 230 -9.76 5.40 24.89
CA GLY A 230 -9.29 6.65 25.50
C GLY A 230 -9.12 7.82 24.52
N TYR A 231 -9.70 7.74 23.32
CA TYR A 231 -9.63 8.78 22.29
C TYR A 231 -10.93 9.56 22.13
N ALA A 232 -10.78 10.85 21.81
CA ALA A 232 -11.89 11.74 21.50
C ALA A 232 -12.63 11.31 20.20
N PRO A 233 -13.97 11.12 20.22
CA PRO A 233 -14.77 10.78 19.04
C PRO A 233 -14.61 11.74 17.85
N GLU A 234 -14.28 13.00 18.14
CA GLU A 234 -14.01 14.05 17.16
C GLU A 234 -12.85 13.71 16.21
N GLY A 235 -11.99 12.74 16.58
CA GLY A 235 -10.95 12.23 15.69
C GLY A 235 -11.53 11.71 14.37
N LEU A 236 -12.72 11.08 14.38
CA LEU A 236 -13.33 10.57 13.15
C LEU A 236 -13.80 11.70 12.23
N THR A 237 -14.46 12.73 12.75
CA THR A 237 -14.93 13.83 11.89
C THR A 237 -13.76 14.61 11.31
N ARG A 238 -12.72 14.85 12.10
CA ARG A 238 -11.52 15.57 11.65
C ARG A 238 -10.78 14.84 10.54
N VAL A 239 -10.56 13.53 10.68
CA VAL A 239 -9.84 12.80 9.62
C VAL A 239 -10.65 12.72 8.33
N LEU A 240 -11.98 12.66 8.39
CA LEU A 240 -12.83 12.73 7.20
C LEU A 240 -12.73 14.10 6.50
N ASP A 241 -12.66 15.19 7.26
CA ASP A 241 -12.43 16.53 6.71
C ASP A 241 -11.02 16.66 6.11
N ASP A 242 -9.99 16.10 6.76
CA ASP A 242 -8.61 16.11 6.27
C ASP A 242 -8.45 15.32 4.97
N LEU A 243 -9.10 14.15 4.87
CA LEU A 243 -9.18 13.37 3.63
C LEU A 243 -9.90 14.14 2.52
N GLN A 244 -10.96 14.89 2.85
CA GLN A 244 -11.63 15.75 1.87
C GLN A 244 -10.70 16.85 1.36
N ARG A 245 -9.92 17.50 2.24
CA ARG A 245 -8.93 18.53 1.89
C ARG A 245 -7.81 17.96 1.01
N GLU A 246 -7.31 16.78 1.35
CA GLU A 246 -6.31 16.05 0.58
C GLU A 246 -6.82 15.75 -0.83
N GLY A 247 -8.01 15.16 -0.96
CA GLY A 247 -8.58 14.81 -2.27
C GLY A 247 -8.81 16.04 -3.15
N ALA A 248 -9.29 17.14 -2.57
CA ALA A 248 -9.46 18.40 -3.29
C ALA A 248 -8.11 19.00 -3.73
N PHE A 249 -7.08 18.94 -2.88
CA PHE A 249 -5.74 19.41 -3.22
C PHE A 249 -5.12 18.57 -4.36
N THR A 250 -5.14 17.24 -4.23
CA THR A 250 -4.61 16.30 -5.23
C THR A 250 -5.32 16.43 -6.58
N ALA A 251 -6.66 16.62 -6.58
CA ALA A 251 -7.41 16.87 -7.81
C ALA A 251 -6.97 18.17 -8.51
N ARG A 252 -6.77 19.26 -7.75
CA ARG A 252 -6.30 20.54 -8.29
C ARG A 252 -4.88 20.43 -8.85
N GLU A 253 -3.95 19.77 -8.15
CA GLU A 253 -2.59 19.56 -8.65
C GLU A 253 -2.57 18.73 -9.94
N ALA A 254 -3.48 17.76 -10.07
CA ALA A 254 -3.61 16.95 -11.27
C ALA A 254 -4.38 17.64 -12.43
N GLY A 255 -4.86 18.88 -12.24
CA GLY A 255 -5.71 19.56 -13.22
C GLY A 255 -7.05 18.85 -13.47
N LYS A 256 -7.53 18.05 -12.51
CA LYS A 256 -8.76 17.27 -12.58
C LYS A 256 -9.92 18.01 -11.90
N PRO A 257 -11.18 17.80 -12.33
CA PRO A 257 -12.34 18.32 -11.61
C PRO A 257 -12.37 17.83 -10.16
N GLU A 258 -12.87 18.68 -9.26
CA GLU A 258 -13.16 18.29 -7.87
C GLU A 258 -14.14 17.09 -7.88
N GLY A 259 -13.81 16.03 -7.16
CA GLY A 259 -14.60 14.79 -7.11
C GLY A 259 -14.04 13.62 -7.94
N ASN A 260 -12.94 13.80 -8.70
CA ASN A 260 -12.15 12.65 -9.13
C ASN A 260 -11.50 12.02 -7.90
N ALA A 261 -11.87 10.76 -7.61
CA ALA A 261 -11.58 10.09 -6.35
C ALA A 261 -10.08 9.98 -6.11
N ALA A 262 -9.61 10.51 -4.97
CA ALA A 262 -8.34 10.12 -4.39
C ALA A 262 -8.31 8.58 -4.21
N PRO A 263 -7.13 7.93 -4.19
CA PRO A 263 -7.05 6.47 -4.11
C PRO A 263 -7.85 5.86 -2.94
N TRP A 264 -7.82 6.48 -1.76
CA TRP A 264 -8.64 6.08 -0.61
C TRP A 264 -10.15 6.17 -0.88
N ALA A 265 -10.61 7.16 -1.66
CA ALA A 265 -12.03 7.35 -1.95
C ALA A 265 -12.59 6.30 -2.92
N SER A 266 -11.70 5.56 -3.61
CA SER A 266 -12.09 4.41 -4.43
C SER A 266 -12.42 3.18 -3.57
N THR A 267 -11.86 3.09 -2.36
CA THR A 267 -12.07 1.97 -1.43
C THR A 267 -13.09 2.31 -0.34
N HIS A 268 -13.04 3.56 0.15
CA HIS A 268 -13.92 4.13 1.17
C HIS A 268 -14.58 5.41 0.62
N PRO A 269 -15.72 5.32 -0.09
CA PRO A 269 -16.37 6.50 -0.64
C PRO A 269 -16.73 7.52 0.46
N LEU A 270 -16.10 8.69 0.43
CA LEU A 270 -16.49 9.80 1.30
C LEU A 270 -17.72 10.50 0.74
N THR A 271 -18.74 10.62 1.57
CA THR A 271 -19.93 11.41 1.26
C THR A 271 -20.10 12.48 2.32
N SER A 272 -20.73 13.60 1.95
CA SER A 272 -21.16 14.60 2.95
C SER A 272 -22.03 13.99 4.05
N ASP A 273 -22.73 12.90 3.73
CA ASP A 273 -23.60 12.21 4.67
C ASP A 273 -22.80 11.49 5.76
N ARG A 274 -21.63 10.92 5.43
CA ARG A 274 -20.73 10.30 6.42
C ARG A 274 -20.27 11.33 7.44
N ILE A 275 -19.75 12.46 7.00
CA ILE A 275 -19.28 13.55 7.88
C ILE A 275 -20.42 14.01 8.80
N ARG A 276 -21.61 14.29 8.24
CA ARG A 276 -22.78 14.71 9.05
C ARG A 276 -23.21 13.66 10.06
N ARG A 277 -23.23 12.37 9.68
CA ARG A 277 -23.62 11.28 10.58
C ARG A 277 -22.59 11.06 11.69
N ALA A 278 -21.31 11.04 11.34
CA ALA A 278 -20.22 10.91 12.30
C ALA A 278 -20.26 12.08 13.31
N ALA A 279 -20.47 13.31 12.85
CA ALA A 279 -20.60 14.47 13.72
C ALA A 279 -21.82 14.37 14.65
N ALA A 280 -22.98 13.95 14.14
CA ALA A 280 -24.17 13.76 14.96
C ALA A 280 -23.98 12.66 16.03
N GLN A 281 -23.35 11.54 15.66
CA GLN A 281 -23.09 10.44 16.60
C GLN A 281 -22.02 10.82 17.65
N ALA A 282 -20.94 11.49 17.23
CA ALA A 282 -19.91 12.01 18.13
C ALA A 282 -20.50 12.97 19.17
N ALA A 283 -21.40 13.88 18.74
CA ALA A 283 -22.07 14.82 19.64
C ALA A 283 -23.00 14.15 20.68
N THR A 284 -23.50 12.94 20.38
CA THR A 284 -24.33 12.15 21.31
C THR A 284 -23.55 11.12 22.11
N SER A 285 -22.24 10.97 21.84
CA SER A 285 -21.39 10.07 22.61
C SER A 285 -21.28 10.61 24.04
N PRO A 286 -21.30 9.73 25.07
CA PRO A 286 -21.17 10.19 26.45
C PRO A 286 -19.97 11.12 26.60
N ALA A 287 -20.08 12.19 27.37
CA ALA A 287 -18.91 12.98 27.73
C ALA A 287 -18.03 12.10 28.64
N TRP A 288 -16.91 11.63 28.12
CA TRP A 288 -15.90 10.95 28.93
C TRP A 288 -14.86 12.00 29.33
N ASP A 289 -14.76 12.27 30.63
CA ASP A 289 -13.75 13.19 31.15
C ASP A 289 -12.35 12.70 30.76
N GLY A 290 -11.52 13.60 30.21
CA GLY A 290 -10.12 13.33 29.90
C GLY A 290 -9.83 12.66 28.55
N LEU A 291 -10.82 12.45 27.68
CA LEU A 291 -10.52 12.08 26.28
C LEU A 291 -9.79 13.22 25.59
N THR A 292 -8.75 12.87 24.83
CA THR A 292 -7.96 13.86 24.09
C THR A 292 -7.80 13.46 22.64
N LEU A 293 -7.54 14.46 21.81
CA LEU A 293 -7.11 14.24 20.43
C LEU A 293 -5.63 13.84 20.37
N ASP A 294 -4.83 14.33 21.32
CA ASP A 294 -3.37 14.29 21.37
C ASP A 294 -2.68 14.68 20.04
N GLN A 295 -2.85 15.96 19.67
CA GLN A 295 -2.15 16.55 18.52
C GLN A 295 -0.63 16.67 18.76
N GLN A 296 -0.19 16.99 19.97
CA GLN A 296 1.23 17.21 20.25
C GLN A 296 2.02 15.89 20.23
N GLY A 297 1.49 14.84 20.85
CA GLY A 297 2.09 13.51 20.85
C GLY A 297 2.21 12.96 19.43
N TYR A 298 1.13 13.07 18.65
CA TYR A 298 1.10 12.66 17.25
C TYR A 298 2.13 13.41 16.40
N LEU A 299 2.12 14.74 16.44
CA LEU A 299 3.06 15.55 15.67
C LEU A 299 4.51 15.29 16.09
N THR A 300 4.78 14.96 17.35
CA THR A 300 6.11 14.52 17.77
C THR A 300 6.49 13.18 17.14
N ALA A 301 5.57 12.22 17.11
CA ALA A 301 5.82 10.88 16.58
C ALA A 301 6.13 10.90 15.07
N ILE A 302 5.45 11.74 14.29
CA ILE A 302 5.59 11.81 12.84
C ILE A 302 6.73 12.72 12.35
N ASP A 303 7.43 13.42 13.24
CA ASP A 303 8.59 14.22 12.83
C ASP A 303 9.67 13.33 12.19
N GLY A 304 10.23 13.78 11.07
CA GLY A 304 11.17 13.01 10.26
C GLY A 304 10.53 11.92 9.37
N LEU A 305 9.21 11.74 9.37
CA LEU A 305 8.52 10.80 8.47
C LEU A 305 8.88 11.13 7.01
N PRO A 306 9.37 10.18 6.18
CA PRO A 306 9.57 10.44 4.76
C PRO A 306 8.27 10.88 4.09
N TYR A 307 8.33 11.80 3.14
CA TYR A 307 7.16 12.38 2.48
C TYR A 307 7.33 12.30 0.95
N GLY A 308 6.27 11.88 0.25
CA GLY A 308 6.36 11.55 -1.18
C GLY A 308 7.19 10.27 -1.41
N ASP A 309 7.71 10.03 -2.60
CA ASP A 309 8.68 8.96 -2.84
C ASP A 309 9.88 9.01 -1.87
N ASP A 310 10.28 7.85 -1.33
CA ASP A 310 11.36 7.74 -0.34
C ASP A 310 12.77 7.86 -0.96
N GLY A 311 12.85 7.93 -2.29
CA GLY A 311 14.07 8.03 -3.08
C GLY A 311 14.84 6.71 -3.25
N VAL A 312 14.44 5.64 -2.55
CA VAL A 312 15.04 4.30 -2.71
C VAL A 312 14.65 3.73 -4.07
N GLN A 313 13.40 3.94 -4.49
CA GLN A 313 12.86 3.48 -5.77
C GLN A 313 12.94 4.58 -6.86
N GLY A 314 13.73 5.63 -6.63
CA GLY A 314 13.63 6.88 -7.37
C GLY A 314 12.37 7.66 -6.99
N PHE A 315 12.08 8.74 -7.71
CA PHE A 315 10.92 9.57 -7.46
C PHE A 315 10.38 10.29 -8.70
N VAL A 316 9.08 10.57 -8.71
CA VAL A 316 8.44 11.41 -9.73
C VAL A 316 8.33 12.86 -9.24
N ARG A 317 8.87 13.81 -10.01
CA ARG A 317 8.80 15.24 -9.68
C ARG A 317 8.64 16.09 -10.94
N GLY A 318 7.53 16.83 -11.03
CA GLY A 318 7.29 17.76 -12.15
C GLY A 318 7.22 17.09 -13.53
N GLY A 319 6.79 15.82 -13.58
CA GLY A 319 6.77 15.02 -14.81
C GLY A 319 8.08 14.29 -15.12
N SER A 320 9.12 14.47 -14.31
CA SER A 320 10.39 13.75 -14.41
C SER A 320 10.42 12.55 -13.46
N TYR A 321 10.95 11.41 -13.90
CA TYR A 321 11.45 10.37 -13.01
C TYR A 321 12.93 10.60 -12.72
N ILE A 322 13.33 10.50 -11.46
CA ILE A 322 14.72 10.69 -11.01
C ILE A 322 15.09 9.56 -10.06
N HIS A 323 16.16 8.82 -10.34
CA HIS A 323 16.67 7.79 -9.43
C HIS A 323 18.12 8.08 -9.03
N PRO A 324 18.37 8.63 -7.82
CA PRO A 324 19.71 9.07 -7.43
C PRO A 324 20.72 7.93 -7.34
N GLN A 325 20.31 6.81 -6.72
CA GLN A 325 21.18 5.64 -6.54
C GLN A 325 21.56 4.97 -7.88
N LEU A 326 20.63 4.89 -8.83
CA LEU A 326 20.90 4.38 -10.18
C LEU A 326 21.55 5.43 -11.10
N GLY A 327 21.53 6.71 -10.71
CA GLY A 327 22.10 7.80 -11.49
C GLY A 327 21.35 8.07 -12.80
N ILE A 328 20.03 7.88 -12.86
CA ILE A 328 19.22 8.02 -14.09
C ILE A 328 18.06 9.02 -13.93
N ARG A 329 17.62 9.56 -15.07
CA ARG A 329 16.36 10.30 -15.19
C ARG A 329 15.75 10.23 -16.58
N PHE A 330 14.46 10.50 -16.66
CA PHE A 330 13.72 10.79 -17.89
C PHE A 330 12.48 11.64 -17.60
N ASP A 331 11.87 12.18 -18.64
CA ASP A 331 10.71 13.07 -18.58
C ASP A 331 9.52 12.42 -19.30
N ALA A 332 8.35 12.35 -18.65
CA ALA A 332 7.12 11.93 -19.32
C ALA A 332 6.68 12.96 -20.36
N PRO A 333 5.99 12.54 -21.44
CA PRO A 333 5.43 13.48 -22.39
C PRO A 333 4.37 14.37 -21.71
N ARG A 334 4.17 15.58 -22.22
CA ARG A 334 3.19 16.52 -21.65
C ARG A 334 1.78 15.92 -21.61
N GLY A 335 1.12 16.05 -20.47
CA GLY A 335 -0.24 15.54 -20.25
C GLY A 335 -0.32 14.05 -19.91
N PHE A 336 0.81 13.36 -19.81
CA PHE A 336 0.86 11.98 -19.31
C PHE A 336 1.04 11.97 -17.79
N GLN A 337 0.46 10.95 -17.15
CA GLN A 337 0.63 10.69 -15.73
C GLN A 337 1.70 9.61 -15.55
N MET A 338 2.51 9.74 -14.51
CA MET A 338 3.56 8.78 -14.18
C MET A 338 3.33 8.23 -12.77
N SER A 339 3.48 6.92 -12.58
CA SER A 339 3.50 6.28 -11.27
C SER A 339 4.82 5.54 -11.06
N ASN A 340 5.44 5.74 -9.89
CA ASN A 340 6.62 5.01 -9.47
C ASN A 340 6.20 3.71 -8.76
N GLU A 341 6.79 2.59 -9.14
CA GLU A 341 6.47 1.27 -8.61
C GLU A 341 7.76 0.54 -8.20
N PRO A 342 7.69 -0.47 -7.32
CA PRO A 342 8.87 -1.16 -6.82
C PRO A 342 9.80 -1.77 -7.87
N GLU A 343 9.25 -2.14 -9.04
CA GLU A 343 10.00 -2.83 -10.10
C GLU A 343 9.95 -2.10 -11.45
N ALA A 344 9.19 -1.00 -11.57
CA ALA A 344 8.97 -0.30 -12.84
C ALA A 344 8.42 1.12 -12.62
N VAL A 345 8.46 1.94 -13.66
CA VAL A 345 7.75 3.23 -13.69
C VAL A 345 6.73 3.17 -14.82
N LYS A 346 5.46 3.47 -14.52
CA LYS A 346 4.38 3.41 -15.52
C LYS A 346 4.00 4.81 -15.96
N ILE A 347 3.68 4.94 -17.24
CA ILE A 347 3.32 6.20 -17.87
C ILE A 347 2.01 5.99 -18.63
N VAL A 348 0.98 6.79 -18.32
CA VAL A 348 -0.37 6.67 -18.87
C VAL A 348 -0.79 7.97 -19.52
N GLY A 349 -1.26 7.90 -20.77
CA GLY A 349 -1.78 9.03 -21.54
C GLY A 349 -3.20 8.83 -22.03
N ALA A 350 -3.72 9.86 -22.72
CA ALA A 350 -5.03 9.80 -23.35
C ALA A 350 -5.07 8.75 -24.48
N GLY A 351 -6.28 8.31 -24.86
CA GLY A 351 -6.48 7.43 -26.01
C GLY A 351 -5.95 6.00 -25.84
N GLY A 352 -5.59 5.60 -24.62
CA GLY A 352 -5.05 4.26 -24.32
C GLY A 352 -3.54 4.13 -24.54
N ALA A 353 -2.82 5.25 -24.68
CA ALA A 353 -1.36 5.24 -24.73
C ALA A 353 -0.77 4.89 -23.35
N LEU A 354 0.15 3.93 -23.33
CA LEU A 354 0.76 3.40 -22.11
C LEU A 354 2.26 3.16 -22.36
N ALA A 355 3.09 3.37 -21.35
CA ALA A 355 4.46 2.90 -21.36
C ALA A 355 4.91 2.41 -19.98
N GLU A 356 5.89 1.53 -19.97
CA GLU A 356 6.54 1.02 -18.76
C GLU A 356 8.05 1.17 -18.92
N PHE A 357 8.73 1.70 -17.90
CA PHE A 357 10.17 1.72 -17.75
C PHE A 357 10.59 0.69 -16.72
N ALA A 358 11.60 -0.13 -17.00
CA ALA A 358 12.11 -1.12 -16.07
C ALA A 358 13.62 -1.32 -16.21
N GLY A 359 14.25 -1.78 -15.12
CA GLY A 359 15.64 -2.22 -15.11
C GLY A 359 15.80 -3.69 -15.50
N GLY A 360 16.98 -4.05 -15.97
CA GLY A 360 17.35 -5.40 -16.35
C GLY A 360 18.87 -5.57 -16.45
N ARG A 361 19.29 -6.71 -17.00
CA ARG A 361 20.70 -7.01 -17.20
C ARG A 361 21.01 -7.29 -18.66
N ALA A 362 21.85 -6.44 -19.26
CA ALA A 362 22.42 -6.65 -20.57
C ALA A 362 23.63 -5.73 -20.78
N THR A 363 24.67 -6.22 -21.44
CA THR A 363 25.72 -5.35 -21.97
C THR A 363 25.26 -4.63 -23.25
N ALA A 364 26.00 -3.61 -23.70
CA ALA A 364 25.71 -2.89 -24.94
C ALA A 364 25.59 -3.82 -26.18
N THR A 365 26.36 -4.91 -26.24
CA THR A 365 26.28 -5.87 -27.36
C THR A 365 25.04 -6.74 -27.28
N GLN A 366 24.49 -6.97 -26.07
CA GLN A 366 23.32 -7.81 -25.81
C GLN A 366 21.96 -7.09 -25.94
N LEU A 367 21.95 -5.76 -26.14
CA LEU A 367 20.72 -4.95 -26.14
C LEU A 367 19.63 -5.41 -27.14
N ASP A 368 20.00 -5.91 -28.32
CA ASP A 368 19.01 -6.42 -29.30
C ASP A 368 18.27 -7.65 -28.75
N GLY A 369 19.00 -8.61 -28.18
CA GLY A 369 18.40 -9.77 -27.53
C GLY A 369 17.53 -9.39 -26.32
N TYR A 370 18.01 -8.45 -25.50
CA TYR A 370 17.27 -7.92 -24.36
C TYR A 370 15.95 -7.26 -24.79
N ALA A 371 15.97 -6.37 -25.79
CA ALA A 371 14.78 -5.71 -26.30
C ALA A 371 13.72 -6.70 -26.83
N ARG A 372 14.18 -7.78 -27.50
CA ARG A 372 13.29 -8.86 -27.97
C ARG A 372 12.66 -9.64 -26.82
N GLU A 373 13.40 -9.93 -25.76
CA GLU A 373 12.86 -10.60 -24.58
C GLU A 373 11.87 -9.70 -23.82
N VAL A 374 12.12 -8.39 -23.72
CA VAL A 374 11.16 -7.42 -23.18
C VAL A 374 9.86 -7.42 -24.00
N LEU A 375 9.95 -7.31 -25.33
CA LEU A 375 8.80 -7.34 -26.23
C LEU A 375 7.99 -8.64 -26.04
N LYS A 376 8.68 -9.78 -26.04
CA LYS A 376 8.10 -11.11 -25.85
C LYS A 376 7.40 -11.24 -24.49
N GLY A 377 7.98 -10.64 -23.45
CA GLY A 377 7.43 -10.62 -22.09
C GLY A 377 6.06 -9.93 -22.00
N VAL A 378 5.80 -8.94 -22.86
CA VAL A 378 4.51 -8.22 -22.90
C VAL A 378 3.49 -8.91 -23.78
N VAL A 379 3.88 -9.38 -24.97
CA VAL A 379 2.92 -10.03 -25.89
C VAL A 379 2.57 -11.45 -25.48
N ARG A 380 3.46 -12.13 -24.72
CA ARG A 380 3.38 -13.45 -24.05
C ARG A 380 2.89 -14.67 -24.85
N ASN A 381 1.90 -14.53 -25.73
CA ASN A 381 1.37 -15.49 -26.72
C ASN A 381 0.51 -14.82 -27.83
N GLY A 382 0.37 -13.50 -27.84
CA GLY A 382 -0.40 -12.76 -28.84
C GLY A 382 0.28 -12.73 -30.20
N ARG A 383 -0.50 -12.54 -31.26
CA ARG A 383 0.06 -12.28 -32.60
C ARG A 383 0.67 -10.89 -32.63
N TYR A 384 1.94 -10.81 -32.98
CA TYR A 384 2.67 -9.57 -33.18
C TYR A 384 3.65 -9.72 -34.34
N GLU A 385 3.98 -8.60 -34.96
CA GLU A 385 4.91 -8.48 -36.08
C GLU A 385 6.06 -7.58 -35.62
N PRO A 386 7.21 -8.14 -35.20
CA PRO A 386 8.35 -7.33 -34.83
C PRO A 386 8.95 -6.66 -36.07
N GLY A 387 9.30 -5.38 -35.94
CA GLY A 387 10.06 -4.64 -36.92
C GLY A 387 11.57 -4.92 -36.81
N GLN A 388 12.35 -4.11 -37.53
CA GLN A 388 13.81 -4.19 -37.47
C GLN A 388 14.33 -3.42 -36.26
N ALA A 389 15.19 -4.06 -35.47
CA ALA A 389 15.90 -3.39 -34.38
C ALA A 389 16.95 -2.43 -34.95
N GLU A 390 16.98 -1.21 -34.44
CA GLU A 390 17.91 -0.16 -34.86
C GLU A 390 18.81 0.24 -33.68
N ARG A 391 20.12 0.14 -33.88
CA ARG A 391 21.12 0.57 -32.88
C ARG A 391 21.37 2.07 -33.02
N THR A 392 21.37 2.77 -31.90
CA THR A 392 21.55 4.22 -31.86
C THR A 392 22.25 4.66 -30.57
N LYS A 393 22.46 5.97 -30.42
CA LYS A 393 22.89 6.60 -29.18
C LYS A 393 21.91 7.67 -28.76
N ILE A 394 21.44 7.60 -27.51
CA ILE A 394 20.53 8.59 -26.92
C ILE A 394 21.23 9.19 -25.70
N ASN A 395 21.43 10.51 -25.69
CA ASN A 395 22.21 11.21 -24.65
C ASN A 395 23.57 10.57 -24.33
N GLY A 396 24.23 10.02 -25.35
CA GLY A 396 25.53 9.34 -25.22
C GLY A 396 25.47 7.89 -24.75
N LEU A 397 24.30 7.35 -24.42
CA LEU A 397 24.09 5.96 -24.05
C LEU A 397 23.88 5.09 -25.28
N GLU A 398 24.50 3.90 -25.32
CA GLU A 398 24.21 2.89 -26.34
C GLU A 398 22.77 2.42 -26.19
N ALA A 399 22.02 2.45 -27.29
CA ALA A 399 20.60 2.12 -27.29
C ALA A 399 20.17 1.25 -28.49
N VAL A 400 19.06 0.54 -28.32
CA VAL A 400 18.36 -0.19 -29.37
C VAL A 400 16.89 0.23 -29.36
N VAL A 401 16.36 0.62 -30.52
CA VAL A 401 14.93 0.84 -30.75
C VAL A 401 14.39 -0.35 -31.53
N LEU A 402 13.35 -0.99 -31.00
CA LEU A 402 12.68 -2.14 -31.61
C LEU A 402 11.17 -1.83 -31.73
N PRO A 403 10.69 -1.41 -32.90
CA PRO A 403 9.27 -1.27 -33.16
C PRO A 403 8.63 -2.65 -33.37
N ALA A 404 7.34 -2.77 -33.09
CA ALA A 404 6.52 -3.91 -33.41
C ALA A 404 5.05 -3.50 -33.59
N ARG A 405 4.27 -4.31 -34.31
CA ARG A 405 2.82 -4.13 -34.41
C ARG A 405 2.12 -5.31 -33.75
N ALA A 406 1.06 -5.03 -32.99
CA ALA A 406 0.27 -6.05 -32.31
C ALA A 406 -1.22 -5.71 -32.37
N PHE A 407 -2.05 -6.58 -31.78
CA PHE A 407 -3.47 -6.34 -31.59
C PHE A 407 -3.81 -6.33 -30.11
N SER A 408 -4.57 -5.33 -29.68
CA SER A 408 -5.09 -5.17 -28.32
C SER A 408 -6.60 -4.93 -28.39
N GLY A 409 -7.39 -5.79 -27.73
CA GLY A 409 -8.87 -5.73 -27.82
C GLY A 409 -9.43 -5.76 -29.24
N GLY A 410 -8.75 -6.45 -30.17
CA GLY A 410 -9.13 -6.51 -31.60
C GLY A 410 -8.75 -5.28 -32.43
N ARG A 411 -8.09 -4.27 -31.84
CA ARG A 411 -7.60 -3.09 -32.55
C ARG A 411 -6.08 -3.17 -32.77
N PRO A 412 -5.57 -2.69 -33.92
CA PRO A 412 -4.13 -2.63 -34.14
C PRO A 412 -3.51 -1.57 -33.23
N VAL A 413 -2.37 -1.91 -32.64
CA VAL A 413 -1.54 -1.04 -31.80
C VAL A 413 -0.10 -1.12 -32.26
N ASP A 414 0.63 -0.02 -32.11
CA ASP A 414 2.07 0.01 -32.30
C ASP A 414 2.74 -0.16 -30.93
N LEU A 415 3.74 -1.03 -30.86
CA LEU A 415 4.61 -1.25 -29.72
C LEU A 415 6.00 -0.72 -30.05
N THR A 416 6.64 -0.05 -29.10
CA THR A 416 8.04 0.39 -29.24
C THR A 416 8.81 0.00 -28.00
N VAL A 417 9.86 -0.81 -28.16
CA VAL A 417 10.83 -1.07 -27.10
C VAL A 417 12.06 -0.21 -27.35
N VAL A 418 12.49 0.54 -26.34
CA VAL A 418 13.78 1.24 -26.37
C VAL A 418 14.62 0.75 -25.22
N ALA A 419 15.74 0.09 -25.50
CA ALA A 419 16.65 -0.45 -24.51
C ALA A 419 17.97 0.34 -24.49
N TYR A 420 18.48 0.64 -23.29
CA TYR A 420 19.71 1.40 -23.05
C TYR A 420 20.70 0.55 -22.25
N SER A 421 22.00 0.71 -22.53
CA SER A 421 23.05 0.22 -21.65
C SER A 421 23.70 1.38 -20.91
N LEU A 422 23.83 1.25 -19.60
CA LEU A 422 24.59 2.19 -18.78
C LEU A 422 26.07 1.80 -18.69
N GLY A 423 26.49 0.71 -19.31
CA GLY A 423 27.82 0.12 -19.15
C GLY A 423 27.80 -1.02 -18.13
N GLY A 424 28.84 -1.86 -18.15
CA GLY A 424 28.81 -3.14 -17.43
C GLY A 424 27.73 -4.07 -17.98
N ASP A 425 27.04 -4.78 -17.08
CA ASP A 425 25.89 -5.65 -17.38
C ASP A 425 24.53 -4.99 -17.06
N GLU A 426 24.50 -3.68 -16.82
CA GLU A 426 23.26 -2.94 -16.49
C GLU A 426 22.55 -2.43 -17.75
N ALA A 427 21.25 -2.73 -17.83
CA ALA A 427 20.39 -2.25 -18.89
C ALA A 427 19.04 -1.75 -18.35
N TYR A 428 18.43 -0.86 -19.11
CA TYR A 428 17.10 -0.33 -18.83
C TYR A 428 16.29 -0.32 -20.11
N SER A 429 14.97 -0.44 -20.01
CA SER A 429 14.12 -0.38 -21.19
C SER A 429 12.83 0.36 -20.93
N PHE A 430 12.36 1.07 -21.95
CA PHE A 430 10.94 1.36 -22.11
C PHE A 430 10.28 0.30 -22.99
N ILE A 431 9.04 -0.02 -22.68
CA ILE A 431 8.09 -0.60 -23.63
C ILE A 431 6.83 0.27 -23.67
N ALA A 432 6.55 0.85 -24.82
CA ALA A 432 5.39 1.70 -25.05
C ALA A 432 4.38 1.03 -25.99
N MET A 433 3.10 1.30 -25.76
CA MET A 433 1.99 0.94 -26.62
C MET A 433 1.18 2.19 -26.95
N THR A 434 0.92 2.39 -28.24
CA THR A 434 0.10 3.49 -28.75
C THR A 434 -0.92 2.96 -29.76
N PRO A 435 -2.00 3.71 -30.05
CA PRO A 435 -2.81 3.44 -31.23
C PRO A 435 -1.93 3.36 -32.49
N ALA A 436 -2.31 2.51 -33.43
CA ALA A 436 -1.59 2.38 -34.69
C ALA A 436 -1.43 3.73 -35.41
N GLY A 437 -0.22 4.03 -35.87
CA GLY A 437 0.16 5.31 -36.49
C GLY A 437 0.60 6.39 -35.49
N GLN A 438 0.65 6.11 -34.19
CA GLN A 438 1.00 7.08 -33.15
C GLN A 438 2.26 6.70 -32.35
N ALA A 439 3.12 5.84 -32.90
CA ALA A 439 4.32 5.35 -32.22
C ALA A 439 5.21 6.48 -31.66
N GLY A 440 5.29 7.61 -32.37
CA GLY A 440 6.12 8.76 -31.98
C GLY A 440 5.62 9.59 -30.80
N LEU A 441 4.47 9.24 -30.19
CA LEU A 441 3.96 9.95 -29.00
C LEU A 441 4.96 9.94 -27.82
N PHE A 442 5.77 8.89 -27.72
CA PHE A 442 6.73 8.71 -26.63
C PHE A 442 8.17 9.06 -27.00
N ASP A 443 8.46 9.48 -28.24
CA ASP A 443 9.81 9.84 -28.67
C ASP A 443 10.47 10.88 -27.75
N PRO A 444 9.79 11.98 -27.33
CA PRO A 444 10.40 12.93 -26.40
C PRO A 444 10.79 12.32 -25.06
N MET A 445 10.06 11.29 -24.60
CA MET A 445 10.37 10.59 -23.36
C MET A 445 11.59 9.68 -23.54
N PHE A 446 11.66 8.94 -24.65
CA PHE A 446 12.83 8.12 -24.96
C PHE A 446 14.09 8.99 -25.09
N ASP A 447 13.99 10.08 -25.83
CA ASP A 447 15.09 11.04 -26.05
C ASP A 447 15.51 11.78 -24.79
N SER A 448 14.67 11.82 -23.75
CA SER A 448 15.01 12.44 -22.46
C SER A 448 15.82 11.55 -21.52
N PHE A 449 15.87 10.23 -21.77
CA PHE A 449 16.53 9.29 -20.86
C PHE A 449 18.04 9.52 -20.83
N ARG A 450 18.57 9.77 -19.64
CA ARG A 450 19.99 10.08 -19.45
C ARG A 450 20.47 9.79 -18.05
N ARG A 451 21.80 9.86 -17.89
CA ARG A 451 22.43 9.91 -16.56
C ARG A 451 22.12 11.23 -15.86
N LEU A 452 22.00 11.17 -14.53
CA LEU A 452 22.03 12.35 -13.68
C LEU A 452 23.42 12.98 -13.74
N SER A 453 23.46 14.32 -13.73
CA SER A 453 24.69 15.03 -13.40
C SER A 453 24.96 14.97 -11.90
N ASP A 454 26.21 15.15 -11.47
CA ASP A 454 26.59 15.16 -10.05
C ASP A 454 25.74 16.15 -9.24
N ARG A 455 25.50 17.35 -9.80
CA ARG A 455 24.65 18.37 -9.19
C ARG A 455 23.19 17.92 -9.03
N GLU A 456 22.66 17.17 -9.98
CA GLU A 456 21.30 16.62 -9.89
C GLU A 456 21.23 15.46 -8.90
N ALA A 457 22.25 14.61 -8.84
CA ALA A 457 22.34 13.53 -7.86
C ALA A 457 22.41 14.10 -6.42
N ASP A 458 23.24 15.12 -6.20
CA ASP A 458 23.38 15.79 -4.90
C ASP A 458 22.12 16.56 -4.49
N GLY A 459 21.41 17.13 -5.47
CA GLY A 459 20.16 17.87 -5.26
C GLY A 459 18.92 16.98 -5.18
N ALA A 460 19.03 15.69 -5.48
CA ALA A 460 17.93 14.75 -5.46
C ALA A 460 17.71 14.18 -4.05
N SER A 461 17.43 15.07 -3.10
CA SER A 461 17.11 14.70 -1.72
C SER A 461 15.69 14.12 -1.62
N SER A 462 15.55 13.05 -0.84
CA SER A 462 14.26 12.60 -0.33
C SER A 462 13.61 13.72 0.50
N ARG A 463 12.29 13.77 0.54
CA ARG A 463 11.57 14.75 1.36
C ARG A 463 11.12 14.10 2.66
N ARG A 464 10.96 14.90 3.69
CA ARG A 464 10.41 14.46 4.98
C ARG A 464 9.50 15.51 5.59
N ILE A 465 8.62 15.06 6.46
CA ILE A 465 7.90 15.94 7.36
C ILE A 465 8.87 16.45 8.42
N ALA A 466 8.95 17.76 8.56
CA ALA A 466 9.55 18.45 9.70
C ALA A 466 8.44 19.10 10.50
N VAL A 467 8.36 18.77 11.79
CA VAL A 467 7.43 19.41 12.71
C VAL A 467 8.13 20.57 13.40
N ILE A 468 7.58 21.76 13.24
CA ILE A 468 8.12 22.98 13.83
C ILE A 468 7.08 23.65 14.72
N GLU A 469 7.56 24.40 15.69
CA GLU A 469 6.74 25.29 16.50
C GLU A 469 6.57 26.65 15.79
N VAL A 470 5.33 27.13 15.73
CA VAL A 470 4.96 28.45 15.21
C VAL A 470 5.48 29.52 16.16
N ARG A 471 6.26 30.46 15.63
CA ARG A 471 6.80 31.60 16.39
C ARG A 471 5.90 32.84 16.24
N PRO A 472 5.98 33.79 17.17
CA PRO A 472 5.34 35.10 16.98
C PRO A 472 5.79 35.75 15.65
N GLY A 473 4.83 36.10 14.81
CA GLY A 473 5.07 36.70 13.48
C GLY A 473 5.13 35.70 12.33
N ASP A 474 5.15 34.38 12.59
CA ASP A 474 5.01 33.38 11.53
C ASP A 474 3.60 33.44 10.94
N THR A 475 3.52 33.47 9.61
CA THR A 475 2.28 33.28 8.84
C THR A 475 2.34 31.98 8.03
N ALA A 476 1.19 31.49 7.58
CA ALA A 476 1.12 30.33 6.68
C ALA A 476 2.00 30.52 5.44
N GLU A 477 2.01 31.72 4.87
CA GLU A 477 2.83 32.08 3.70
C GLU A 477 4.32 32.03 4.03
N SER A 478 4.73 32.58 5.17
CA SER A 478 6.13 32.57 5.60
C SER A 478 6.66 31.16 5.85
N LEU A 479 5.83 30.27 6.40
CA LEU A 479 6.20 28.89 6.68
C LEU A 479 6.15 28.01 5.43
N ALA A 480 5.13 28.19 4.58
CA ALA A 480 5.05 27.53 3.29
C ALA A 480 6.25 27.87 2.39
N ALA A 481 6.76 29.10 2.44
CA ALA A 481 7.95 29.51 1.69
C ALA A 481 9.21 28.69 2.06
N ARG A 482 9.28 28.15 3.28
CA ARG A 482 10.38 27.30 3.78
C ARG A 482 10.27 25.84 3.35
N MET A 483 9.13 25.42 2.80
CA MET A 483 8.95 24.06 2.32
C MET A 483 9.80 23.78 1.07
N ALA A 484 10.07 22.50 0.82
CA ALA A 484 10.70 22.03 -0.40
C ALA A 484 9.98 22.58 -1.65
N PRO A 485 10.69 22.75 -2.78
CA PRO A 485 10.08 23.26 -4.02
C PRO A 485 8.84 22.47 -4.45
N ASP A 486 7.73 23.17 -4.66
CA ASP A 486 6.43 22.57 -4.95
C ASP A 486 5.59 23.55 -5.77
N SER A 487 4.69 23.04 -6.61
CA SER A 487 3.79 23.85 -7.46
C SER A 487 2.87 24.74 -6.63
N ASP A 488 2.39 24.24 -5.49
CA ASP A 488 1.48 24.96 -4.60
C ASP A 488 1.89 24.76 -3.13
N ARG A 489 2.99 25.41 -2.72
CA ARG A 489 3.50 25.32 -1.34
C ARG A 489 2.47 25.76 -0.30
N ILE A 490 1.71 26.83 -0.58
CA ILE A 490 0.74 27.36 0.38
C ILE A 490 -0.48 26.43 0.52
N GLY A 491 -0.98 25.90 -0.60
CA GLY A 491 -2.04 24.90 -0.58
C GLY A 491 -1.60 23.62 0.14
N ARG A 492 -0.38 23.14 -0.12
CA ARG A 492 0.16 21.95 0.56
C ARG A 492 0.34 22.19 2.05
N PHE A 493 0.88 23.35 2.45
CA PHE A 493 1.02 23.71 3.85
C PHE A 493 -0.33 23.69 4.57
N ARG A 494 -1.36 24.31 3.99
CA ARG A 494 -2.70 24.36 4.57
C ARG A 494 -3.36 22.97 4.63
N MET A 495 -3.25 22.20 3.56
CA MET A 495 -3.78 20.82 3.49
C MET A 495 -3.15 19.94 4.57
N LEU A 496 -1.82 19.95 4.70
CA LEU A 496 -1.14 19.14 5.69
C LEU A 496 -1.55 19.52 7.12
N ASN A 497 -1.77 20.80 7.39
CA ASN A 497 -2.02 21.30 8.74
C ASN A 497 -3.50 21.52 9.09
N ALA A 498 -4.42 20.99 8.27
CA ALA A 498 -5.87 21.16 8.43
C ALA A 498 -6.32 22.63 8.57
N LEU A 499 -5.67 23.55 7.84
CA LEU A 499 -5.94 24.99 7.93
C LEU A 499 -6.89 25.46 6.84
N ASP A 500 -7.80 26.36 7.22
CA ASP A 500 -8.64 27.07 6.26
C ASP A 500 -7.90 28.23 5.57
N PRO A 501 -8.32 28.64 4.36
CA PRO A 501 -7.79 29.83 3.72
C PRO A 501 -7.95 31.07 4.60
N GLY A 502 -6.83 31.71 4.94
CA GLY A 502 -6.82 32.91 5.80
C GLY A 502 -6.83 32.63 7.31
N GLU A 503 -6.83 31.36 7.73
CA GLU A 503 -6.70 31.01 9.14
C GLU A 503 -5.33 31.45 9.69
N ALA A 504 -5.35 32.16 10.82
CA ALA A 504 -4.14 32.64 11.48
C ALA A 504 -3.47 31.52 12.28
N LEU A 505 -2.15 31.41 12.18
CA LEU A 505 -1.37 30.49 12.98
C LEU A 505 -1.29 30.97 14.44
N ARG A 506 -1.41 30.02 15.38
CA ARG A 506 -1.29 30.29 16.81
C ARG A 506 0.16 30.08 17.24
N PRO A 507 0.84 31.09 17.81
CA PRO A 507 2.17 30.90 18.38
C PRO A 507 2.19 29.76 19.42
N GLY A 508 3.23 28.94 19.38
CA GLY A 508 3.35 27.72 20.20
C GLY A 508 2.62 26.50 19.65
N ALA A 509 1.75 26.64 18.64
CA ALA A 509 1.21 25.49 17.91
C ALA A 509 2.32 24.82 17.10
N ARG A 510 2.17 23.53 16.83
CA ARG A 510 3.08 22.78 15.98
C ARG A 510 2.46 22.56 14.60
N VAL A 511 3.28 22.66 13.56
CA VAL A 511 2.87 22.50 12.17
C VAL A 511 3.88 21.65 11.40
N LYS A 512 3.39 20.92 10.40
CA LYS A 512 4.12 20.08 9.46
C LYS A 512 4.59 20.92 8.28
N LEU A 513 5.89 20.84 7.98
CA LEU A 513 6.49 21.33 6.74
C LEU A 513 7.08 20.14 5.99
N VAL A 514 6.96 20.15 4.67
CA VAL A 514 7.73 19.22 3.82
C VAL A 514 9.07 19.87 3.54
N VAL A 515 10.17 19.25 3.99
CA VAL A 515 11.53 19.76 3.79
C VAL A 515 12.37 18.75 3.02
N GLU A 516 13.41 19.25 2.35
CA GLU A 516 14.44 18.40 1.77
C GLU A 516 15.26 17.72 2.88
N GLY A 517 15.40 16.40 2.78
CA GLY A 517 16.24 15.61 3.67
C GLY A 517 17.70 15.88 3.36
N ARG A 518 18.44 16.47 4.30
CA ARG A 518 19.91 16.43 4.23
C ARG A 518 20.36 15.01 4.55
N HIS A 519 21.19 14.44 3.66
CA HIS A 519 21.91 13.18 3.86
C HIS A 519 22.75 13.20 5.12
#